data_AF-A0A6I7NXS3-F1
#
_entry.id   AF-A0A6I7NXS3-F1
#
_cell.length_a   1.000
_cell.length_b   1.000
_cell.length_c   1.000
_cell.angle_alpha   90.00
_cell.angle_beta   90.00
_cell.angle_gamma   90.00
#
_symmetry.space_group_name_H-M   'P 1'
#
loop_
_entity.id
_entity.type
_entity.pdbx_description
1 polymer ?
#
loop_
_entity_poly.entity_id
_entity_poly.type
_entity_poly.pdbx_seq_one_letter_code
_entity_poly.pdbx_strand_id
1 'polypeptide(L)'
;MTTISPFLKTSCYLLLIALLAISCRQRYDLPVLPAGAQAISLLGDTLKTPVINPSDFDEYNNNLLQAVMDYRTDPENPDYIIWLGRRTAYLGGYREALNIFTEGVYKLPEDPRMYRHRGHRYITLRQFDLAIRDFESAENLMRNLPDQVEPDGLPNEAGIPTSTLKSNVWYHKGLAYYLKGDFERAVEAYQNALELELTEDMRIATLYWYYMALRRIGKDDDAGRAIADITPEMELFENDTYLSLILVFKGVFDPERLLETAEDALTNATLGYGLGNWHYINGRQDRAYEIWQDIYDSGNWPAFGFIAAEAELAGKGRR
;
A
#
# COMPACT_ATOMS: atom_id res chain seq x y z
N MET A 1 -85.51 23.28 -21.19
CA MET A 1 -85.20 23.07 -22.62
C MET A 1 -83.82 23.66 -22.80
N THR A 2 -82.71 22.96 -23.02
CA THR A 2 -82.41 21.66 -23.64
C THR A 2 -80.91 21.43 -23.27
N THR A 3 -80.56 20.43 -22.47
CA THR A 3 -79.81 19.19 -22.85
C THR A 3 -78.54 19.48 -23.68
N ILE A 4 -77.29 19.08 -23.35
CA ILE A 4 -76.65 17.74 -23.19
C ILE A 4 -75.20 18.04 -22.68
N SER A 5 -74.71 17.64 -21.48
CA SER A 5 -74.00 16.40 -21.05
C SER A 5 -72.64 16.12 -21.75
N PRO A 6 -71.69 15.31 -21.20
CA PRO A 6 -71.07 15.21 -19.86
C PRO A 6 -69.51 15.12 -19.96
N PHE A 7 -68.75 15.01 -18.87
CA PHE A 7 -67.78 13.90 -18.67
C PHE A 7 -67.10 13.97 -17.29
N LEU A 8 -67.15 12.82 -16.63
CA LEU A 8 -66.41 12.41 -15.44
C LEU A 8 -64.89 12.64 -15.58
N LYS A 9 -64.21 12.91 -14.46
CA LYS A 9 -63.28 11.95 -13.81
C LYS A 9 -62.63 12.61 -12.58
N THR A 10 -62.99 12.17 -11.38
CA THR A 10 -62.25 11.17 -10.57
C THR A 10 -61.03 11.77 -9.87
N SER A 11 -61.10 11.80 -8.55
CA SER A 11 -60.00 12.01 -7.60
C SER A 11 -58.74 11.23 -7.97
N CYS A 12 -57.58 11.84 -7.79
CA CYS A 12 -56.38 11.10 -7.41
C CYS A 12 -55.46 12.01 -6.60
N TYR A 13 -55.38 11.72 -5.31
CA TYR A 13 -54.30 12.16 -4.45
C TYR A 13 -52.98 11.68 -5.06
N LEU A 14 -52.10 12.61 -5.42
CA LEU A 14 -50.69 12.31 -5.62
C LEU A 14 -49.94 12.99 -4.48
N LEU A 15 -49.74 12.22 -3.42
CA LEU A 15 -48.69 12.43 -2.43
C LEU A 15 -47.39 12.70 -3.20
N LEU A 16 -46.85 13.92 -3.08
CA LEU A 16 -45.44 14.17 -3.34
C LEU A 16 -44.65 13.46 -2.24
N ILE A 17 -44.34 12.18 -2.46
CA ILE A 17 -43.26 11.52 -1.74
C ILE A 17 -41.98 12.06 -2.38
N ALA A 18 -41.42 13.10 -1.76
CA ALA A 18 -40.04 13.45 -1.94
C ALA A 18 -39.19 12.25 -1.50
N LEU A 19 -38.85 11.39 -2.46
CA LEU A 19 -37.76 10.43 -2.31
C LEU A 19 -36.47 11.25 -2.24
N LEU A 20 -36.17 11.74 -1.04
CA LEU A 20 -34.81 11.98 -0.61
C LEU A 20 -34.09 10.64 -0.72
N ALA A 21 -33.50 10.39 -1.89
CA ALA A 21 -32.41 9.45 -2.01
C ALA A 21 -31.26 10.04 -1.17
N ILE A 22 -31.33 9.81 0.14
CA ILE A 22 -30.14 9.71 0.97
C ILE A 22 -29.44 8.48 0.40
N SER A 23 -28.70 8.69 -0.69
CA SER A 23 -27.62 7.76 -1.01
C SER A 23 -26.75 7.79 0.24
N CYS A 24 -26.78 6.71 1.01
CA CYS A 24 -25.66 6.34 1.84
C CYS A 24 -24.49 6.08 0.88
N ARG A 25 -23.97 7.13 0.23
CA ARG A 25 -22.56 7.17 -0.08
C ARG A 25 -21.92 7.10 1.29
N GLN A 26 -21.37 5.94 1.60
CA GLN A 26 -20.42 5.81 2.68
C GLN A 26 -19.25 6.73 2.29
N ARG A 27 -19.41 8.03 2.56
CA ARG A 27 -18.33 9.00 2.51
C ARG A 27 -17.36 8.47 3.53
N TYR A 28 -16.21 8.00 3.08
CA TYR A 28 -15.16 7.67 4.01
C TYR A 28 -14.92 8.85 4.91
N ASP A 29 -14.78 8.58 6.20
CA ASP A 29 -14.28 9.53 7.18
C ASP A 29 -12.77 9.74 6.97
N LEU A 30 -12.33 9.95 5.72
CA LEU A 30 -11.05 10.55 5.49
C LEU A 30 -11.13 12.00 5.98
N PRO A 31 -10.09 12.50 6.67
CA PRO A 31 -10.06 13.88 7.08
C PRO A 31 -10.19 14.80 5.86
N VAL A 32 -10.92 15.90 6.07
CA VAL A 32 -10.91 17.05 5.16
C VAL A 32 -9.51 17.64 5.20
N LEU A 33 -8.90 17.85 4.03
CA LEU A 33 -7.53 18.35 3.93
C LEU A 33 -7.47 19.72 3.27
N PRO A 34 -6.37 20.47 3.48
CA PRO A 34 -6.05 21.65 2.69
C PRO A 34 -6.04 21.35 1.18
N ALA A 35 -6.26 22.36 0.35
CA ALA A 35 -6.22 22.21 -1.10
C ALA A 35 -4.85 21.67 -1.58
N GLY A 36 -4.88 20.68 -2.47
CA GLY A 36 -3.68 20.03 -3.04
C GLY A 36 -3.02 18.99 -2.12
N ALA A 37 -3.51 18.81 -0.88
CA ALA A 37 -3.03 17.78 0.02
C ALA A 37 -3.64 16.41 -0.31
N GLN A 38 -2.80 15.38 -0.30
CA GLN A 38 -3.20 13.99 -0.42
C GLN A 38 -3.40 13.34 0.95
N ALA A 39 -2.54 13.64 1.93
CA ALA A 39 -2.60 13.11 3.29
C ALA A 39 -2.07 14.09 4.34
N ILE A 40 -2.22 13.73 5.62
CA ILE A 40 -1.45 14.31 6.73
C ILE A 40 -0.49 13.21 7.22
N SER A 41 0.77 13.56 7.44
CA SER A 41 1.75 12.63 8.02
C SER A 41 1.40 12.33 9.48
N LEU A 42 1.97 11.28 10.05
CA LEU A 42 1.85 10.94 11.47
C LEU A 42 2.48 12.01 12.38
N LEU A 43 3.33 12.89 11.83
CA LEU A 43 3.91 14.06 12.50
C LEU A 43 3.05 15.34 12.34
N GLY A 44 1.98 15.29 11.54
CA GLY A 44 1.05 16.40 11.34
C GLY A 44 1.31 17.26 10.09
N ASP A 45 2.31 16.92 9.28
CA ASP A 45 2.64 17.67 8.07
C ASP A 45 1.69 17.36 6.91
N THR A 46 1.49 18.33 6.04
CA THR A 46 0.68 18.15 4.84
C THR A 46 1.48 17.47 3.73
N LEU A 47 1.03 16.30 3.29
CA LEU A 47 1.64 15.55 2.19
C LEU A 47 0.92 15.88 0.88
N LYS A 48 1.63 16.45 -0.09
CA LYS A 48 1.12 16.85 -1.40
C LYS A 48 1.53 15.86 -2.48
N THR A 49 0.88 15.92 -3.63
CA THR A 49 1.28 15.17 -4.83
C THR A 49 2.79 15.38 -5.10
N PRO A 50 3.59 14.29 -5.14
CA PRO A 50 5.02 14.38 -5.42
C PRO A 50 5.31 15.04 -6.77
N VAL A 51 6.46 15.70 -6.88
CA VAL A 51 6.97 16.16 -8.17
C VAL A 51 7.54 14.94 -8.90
N ILE A 52 7.05 14.70 -10.11
CA ILE A 52 7.49 13.58 -10.96
C ILE A 52 8.55 14.12 -11.92
N ASN A 53 9.60 13.33 -12.16
CA ASN A 53 10.63 13.68 -13.13
C ASN A 53 9.97 13.88 -14.51
N PRO A 54 10.25 15.00 -15.22
CA PRO A 54 9.75 15.20 -16.57
C PRO A 54 9.98 14.02 -17.52
N SER A 55 11.08 13.25 -17.37
CA SER A 55 11.34 12.06 -18.18
C SER A 55 10.28 10.97 -18.03
N ASP A 56 9.72 10.82 -16.84
CA ASP A 56 8.80 9.73 -16.49
C ASP A 56 7.34 10.18 -16.61
N PHE A 57 7.10 11.49 -16.48
CA PHE A 57 5.77 12.08 -16.49
C PHE A 57 4.99 11.75 -17.77
N ASP A 58 5.63 11.88 -18.93
CA ASP A 58 4.98 11.63 -20.22
C ASP A 58 4.54 10.17 -20.35
N GLU A 59 5.38 9.22 -19.93
CA GLU A 59 5.04 7.81 -19.93
C GLU A 59 3.87 7.51 -18.98
N TYR A 60 3.94 8.01 -17.75
CA TYR A 60 2.90 7.78 -16.74
C TYR A 60 1.57 8.41 -17.16
N ASN A 61 1.61 9.60 -17.75
CA ASN A 61 0.44 10.28 -18.27
C ASN A 61 -0.17 9.52 -19.45
N ASN A 62 0.64 9.03 -20.39
CA ASN A 62 0.15 8.20 -21.51
C ASN A 62 -0.49 6.89 -21.00
N ASN A 63 0.13 6.25 -20.01
CA ASN A 63 -0.43 5.05 -19.38
C ASN A 63 -1.76 5.33 -18.66
N LEU A 64 -1.90 6.49 -17.99
CA LEU A 64 -3.18 6.91 -17.40
C LEU A 64 -4.23 7.16 -18.48
N LEU A 65 -3.88 7.86 -19.57
CA LEU A 65 -4.81 8.13 -20.67
C LEU A 65 -5.35 6.83 -21.27
N GLN A 66 -4.46 5.85 -21.49
CA GLN A 66 -4.88 4.52 -21.96
C GLN A 66 -5.81 3.83 -20.95
N ALA A 67 -5.45 3.81 -19.67
CA ALA A 67 -6.29 3.21 -18.63
C ALA A 67 -7.68 3.86 -18.52
N VAL A 68 -7.77 5.18 -18.74
CA VAL A 68 -9.05 5.91 -18.82
C VAL A 68 -9.86 5.46 -20.04
N MET A 69 -9.21 5.26 -21.19
CA MET A 69 -9.88 4.77 -22.39
C MET A 69 -10.41 3.34 -22.19
N ASP A 70 -9.59 2.45 -21.65
CA ASP A 70 -9.96 1.06 -21.39
C ASP A 70 -11.15 0.99 -20.40
N TYR A 71 -11.06 1.72 -19.28
CA TYR A 71 -12.15 1.82 -18.31
C TYR A 71 -13.47 2.32 -18.92
N ARG A 72 -13.43 3.22 -19.90
CA ARG A 72 -14.64 3.69 -20.60
C ARG A 72 -15.27 2.62 -21.49
N THR A 73 -14.50 1.64 -21.96
CA THR A 73 -15.05 0.54 -22.77
C THR A 73 -15.84 -0.44 -21.92
N ASP A 74 -15.37 -0.73 -20.70
CA ASP A 74 -16.05 -1.59 -19.73
C ASP A 74 -15.77 -1.13 -18.29
N PRO A 75 -16.62 -0.26 -17.72
CA PRO A 75 -16.43 0.25 -16.36
C PRO A 75 -16.63 -0.78 -15.24
N GLU A 76 -17.09 -1.99 -15.56
CA GLU A 76 -17.27 -3.09 -14.62
C GLU A 76 -16.13 -4.12 -14.71
N ASN A 77 -15.21 -3.94 -15.66
CA ASN A 77 -14.05 -4.82 -15.79
C ASN A 77 -13.07 -4.58 -14.62
N PRO A 78 -12.75 -5.62 -13.82
CA PRO A 78 -11.87 -5.47 -12.66
C PRO A 78 -10.47 -5.00 -13.05
N ASP A 79 -9.91 -5.49 -14.16
CA ASP A 79 -8.55 -5.14 -14.56
C ASP A 79 -8.48 -3.67 -14.98
N TYR A 80 -9.50 -3.15 -15.67
CA TYR A 80 -9.55 -1.75 -16.05
C TYR A 80 -9.71 -0.82 -14.84
N ILE A 81 -10.51 -1.21 -13.84
CA ILE A 81 -10.61 -0.48 -12.56
C ILE A 81 -9.24 -0.48 -11.85
N ILE A 82 -8.59 -1.65 -11.79
CA ILE A 82 -7.29 -1.81 -11.14
C ILE A 82 -6.24 -0.92 -11.80
N TRP A 83 -6.12 -1.01 -13.12
CA TRP A 83 -5.11 -0.25 -13.86
C TRP A 83 -5.38 1.25 -13.81
N LEU A 84 -6.63 1.69 -13.90
CA LEU A 84 -6.99 3.09 -13.72
C LEU A 84 -6.50 3.60 -12.35
N GLY A 85 -6.85 2.92 -11.26
CA GLY A 85 -6.44 3.31 -9.92
C GLY A 85 -4.91 3.29 -9.71
N ARG A 86 -4.21 2.30 -10.28
CA ARG A 86 -2.73 2.23 -10.22
C ARG A 86 -2.08 3.39 -10.97
N ARG A 87 -2.48 3.65 -12.22
CA ARG A 87 -1.91 4.72 -13.06
C ARG A 87 -2.20 6.11 -12.48
N THR A 88 -3.39 6.32 -11.92
CA THR A 88 -3.70 7.55 -11.18
C THR A 88 -2.77 7.75 -9.98
N ALA A 89 -2.46 6.67 -9.24
CA ALA A 89 -1.55 6.76 -8.10
C ALA A 89 -0.08 6.96 -8.47
N TYR A 90 0.38 6.46 -9.62
CA TYR A 90 1.75 6.72 -10.11
C TYR A 90 1.97 8.20 -10.44
N LEU A 91 0.90 8.90 -10.81
CA LEU A 91 0.90 10.36 -10.94
C LEU A 91 0.72 11.10 -9.60
N GLY A 92 0.79 10.40 -8.47
CA GLY A 92 0.64 10.97 -7.13
C GLY A 92 -0.80 11.34 -6.75
N GLY A 93 -1.79 10.93 -7.55
CA GLY A 93 -3.22 11.13 -7.29
C GLY A 93 -3.78 10.12 -6.29
N TYR A 94 -3.22 10.01 -5.10
CA TYR A 94 -3.53 8.92 -4.18
C TYR A 94 -4.97 8.92 -3.66
N ARG A 95 -5.56 10.09 -3.35
CA ARG A 95 -6.98 10.18 -2.95
C ARG A 95 -7.93 9.85 -4.09
N GLU A 96 -7.56 10.21 -5.32
CA GLU A 96 -8.35 9.87 -6.50
C GLU A 96 -8.29 8.36 -6.80
N ALA A 97 -7.09 7.78 -6.73
CA ALA A 97 -6.91 6.32 -6.81
C ALA A 97 -7.75 5.59 -5.74
N LEU A 98 -7.79 6.11 -4.50
CA LEU A 98 -8.64 5.56 -3.46
C LEU A 98 -10.13 5.62 -3.83
N ASN A 99 -10.59 6.72 -4.44
CA ASN A 99 -11.98 6.84 -4.92
C ASN A 99 -12.27 5.85 -6.06
N ILE A 100 -11.31 5.61 -6.95
CA ILE A 100 -11.45 4.60 -8.02
C ILE A 100 -11.60 3.20 -7.42
N PHE A 101 -10.71 2.79 -6.51
CA PHE A 101 -10.83 1.47 -5.86
C PHE A 101 -12.07 1.35 -4.97
N THR A 102 -12.56 2.46 -4.43
CA THR A 102 -13.85 2.51 -3.74
C THR A 102 -15.00 2.15 -4.65
N GLU A 103 -15.05 2.78 -5.81
CA GLU A 103 -16.06 2.47 -6.82
C GLU A 103 -15.93 1.01 -7.25
N GLY A 104 -14.69 0.53 -7.40
CA GLY A 104 -14.38 -0.88 -7.62
C GLY A 104 -14.98 -1.81 -6.57
N VAL A 105 -14.80 -1.53 -5.28
CA VAL A 105 -15.43 -2.33 -4.19
C VAL A 105 -16.96 -2.27 -4.25
N TYR A 106 -17.56 -1.13 -4.64
CA TYR A 106 -19.01 -1.04 -4.80
C TYR A 106 -19.54 -1.89 -5.97
N LYS A 107 -18.82 -1.90 -7.09
CA LYS A 107 -19.16 -2.63 -8.31
C LYS A 107 -18.90 -4.13 -8.17
N LEU A 108 -17.77 -4.48 -7.57
CA LEU A 108 -17.24 -5.83 -7.46
C LEU A 108 -16.98 -6.17 -5.98
N PRO A 109 -18.02 -6.23 -5.14
CA PRO A 109 -17.85 -6.39 -3.68
C PRO A 109 -17.28 -7.74 -3.26
N GLU A 110 -17.31 -8.75 -4.15
CA GLU A 110 -16.77 -10.09 -3.92
C GLU A 110 -15.40 -10.30 -4.56
N ASP A 111 -14.84 -9.30 -5.27
CA ASP A 111 -13.51 -9.40 -5.85
C ASP A 111 -12.43 -8.95 -4.84
N PRO A 112 -11.61 -9.86 -4.29
CA PRO A 112 -10.58 -9.52 -3.30
C PRO A 112 -9.56 -8.49 -3.80
N ARG A 113 -9.36 -8.38 -5.13
CA ARG A 113 -8.38 -7.44 -5.71
C ARG A 113 -8.76 -5.99 -5.39
N MET A 114 -10.05 -5.66 -5.38
CA MET A 114 -10.51 -4.30 -5.07
C MET A 114 -10.08 -3.87 -3.67
N TYR A 115 -10.23 -4.76 -2.70
CA TYR A 115 -9.81 -4.51 -1.32
C TYR A 115 -8.29 -4.49 -1.18
N ARG A 116 -7.56 -5.39 -1.85
CA ARG A 116 -6.09 -5.39 -1.87
C ARG A 116 -5.54 -4.03 -2.33
N HIS A 117 -6.07 -3.51 -3.44
CA HIS A 117 -5.58 -2.25 -4.01
C HIS A 117 -6.03 -1.02 -3.20
N ARG A 118 -7.26 -1.01 -2.69
CA ARG A 118 -7.75 0.06 -1.81
C ARG A 118 -6.99 0.10 -0.48
N GLY A 119 -6.73 -1.06 0.12
CA GLY A 119 -5.93 -1.23 1.33
C GLY A 119 -4.52 -0.68 1.18
N HIS A 120 -3.86 -0.92 0.04
CA HIS A 120 -2.57 -0.31 -0.26
C HIS A 120 -2.67 1.23 -0.28
N ARG A 121 -3.68 1.82 -0.92
CA ARG A 121 -3.85 3.29 -0.89
C ARG A 121 -4.11 3.82 0.51
N TYR A 122 -4.81 3.07 1.37
CA TYR A 122 -4.93 3.45 2.78
C TYR A 122 -3.59 3.47 3.52
N ILE A 123 -2.66 2.54 3.24
CA ILE A 123 -1.29 2.61 3.78
C ILE A 123 -0.62 3.93 3.35
N THR A 124 -0.63 4.23 2.05
CA THR A 124 -0.04 5.46 1.51
C THR A 124 -0.61 6.72 2.20
N LEU A 125 -1.90 6.71 2.53
CA LEU A 125 -2.61 7.83 3.16
C LEU A 125 -2.57 7.81 4.72
N ARG A 126 -1.72 6.98 5.32
CA ARG A 126 -1.56 6.82 6.80
C ARG A 126 -2.85 6.35 7.51
N GLN A 127 -3.74 5.69 6.78
CA GLN A 127 -5.00 5.15 7.29
C GLN A 127 -4.86 3.66 7.62
N PHE A 128 -3.93 3.30 8.50
CA PHE A 128 -3.55 1.90 8.72
C PHE A 128 -4.71 1.01 9.20
N ASP A 129 -5.62 1.53 10.03
CA ASP A 129 -6.80 0.78 10.46
C ASP A 129 -7.77 0.45 9.31
N LEU A 130 -7.91 1.37 8.35
CA LEU A 130 -8.71 1.13 7.15
C LEU A 130 -8.01 0.14 6.21
N ALA A 131 -6.68 0.24 6.08
CA ALA A 131 -5.88 -0.71 5.31
C ALA A 131 -6.03 -2.14 5.86
N ILE A 132 -5.88 -2.32 7.18
CA ILE A 132 -6.03 -3.63 7.84
C ILE A 132 -7.41 -4.24 7.56
N ARG A 133 -8.49 -3.47 7.71
CA ARG A 133 -9.86 -3.94 7.42
C ARG A 133 -10.05 -4.38 5.96
N ASP A 134 -9.45 -3.65 5.03
CA ASP A 134 -9.49 -4.03 3.61
C ASP A 134 -8.71 -5.33 3.36
N PHE A 135 -7.52 -5.48 3.95
CA PHE A 135 -6.78 -6.74 3.80
C PHE A 135 -7.45 -7.93 4.48
N GLU A 136 -8.13 -7.73 5.61
CA GLU A 136 -8.97 -8.77 6.24
C GLU A 136 -10.16 -9.16 5.35
N SER A 137 -10.75 -8.20 4.65
CA SER A 137 -11.80 -8.46 3.67
C SER A 137 -11.27 -9.24 2.47
N ALA A 138 -10.11 -8.82 1.93
CA ALA A 138 -9.43 -9.50 0.83
C ALA A 138 -9.06 -10.94 1.21
N GLU A 139 -8.51 -11.15 2.42
CA GLU A 139 -8.18 -12.46 2.96
C GLU A 139 -9.39 -13.38 3.02
N ASN A 140 -10.50 -12.88 3.56
CA ASN A 140 -11.72 -13.67 3.67
C ASN A 140 -12.25 -14.10 2.29
N LEU A 141 -12.25 -13.20 1.32
CA LEU A 141 -12.72 -13.46 -0.04
C LEU A 141 -11.77 -14.39 -0.82
N MET A 142 -10.45 -14.25 -0.65
CA MET A 142 -9.46 -15.05 -1.39
C MET A 142 -9.23 -16.47 -0.81
N ARG A 143 -9.72 -16.76 0.40
CA ARG A 143 -9.45 -18.01 1.14
C ARG A 143 -9.65 -19.26 0.30
N ASN A 144 -10.75 -19.32 -0.46
CA ASN A 144 -11.12 -20.48 -1.27
C ASN A 144 -10.85 -20.28 -2.78
N LEU A 145 -10.20 -19.18 -3.16
CA LEU A 145 -9.83 -18.94 -4.54
C LEU A 145 -8.45 -19.55 -4.85
N PRO A 146 -8.21 -20.02 -6.09
CA PRO A 146 -6.85 -20.30 -6.53
C PRO A 146 -6.01 -19.02 -6.43
N ASP A 147 -4.74 -19.18 -6.08
CA ASP A 147 -3.84 -18.04 -6.17
C ASP A 147 -3.62 -17.64 -7.63
N GLN A 148 -3.43 -16.34 -7.85
CA GLN A 148 -3.35 -15.75 -9.18
C GLN A 148 -2.18 -14.80 -9.22
N VAL A 149 -1.36 -14.92 -10.26
CA VAL A 149 -0.27 -13.97 -10.52
C VAL A 149 -0.84 -12.56 -10.64
N GLU A 150 -0.25 -11.62 -9.93
CA GLU A 150 -0.60 -10.21 -10.05
C GLU A 150 0.43 -9.52 -10.95
N PRO A 151 0.02 -8.87 -12.06
CA PRO A 151 0.96 -8.16 -12.91
C PRO A 151 1.65 -7.01 -12.16
N ASP A 152 2.97 -6.91 -12.34
CA ASP A 152 3.77 -5.82 -11.80
C ASP A 152 3.26 -4.47 -12.29
N GLY A 153 3.40 -3.46 -11.44
CA GLY A 153 2.91 -2.12 -11.74
C GLY A 153 3.70 -1.44 -12.84
N LEU A 154 5.01 -1.61 -12.69
CA LEU A 154 6.06 -1.32 -13.65
C LEU A 154 6.80 -2.66 -13.81
N PRO A 155 6.76 -3.28 -15.00
CA PRO A 155 7.45 -4.55 -15.21
C PRO A 155 8.97 -4.41 -15.02
N ASN A 156 9.58 -5.41 -14.39
CA ASN A 156 11.04 -5.56 -14.39
C ASN A 156 11.57 -5.90 -15.81
N GLU A 157 12.88 -5.85 -15.99
CA GLU A 157 13.53 -6.09 -17.30
C GLU A 157 13.24 -7.48 -17.88
N ALA A 158 13.05 -8.49 -17.03
CA ALA A 158 12.72 -9.84 -17.45
C ALA A 158 11.24 -10.00 -17.84
N GLY A 159 10.38 -9.05 -17.46
CA GLY A 159 8.94 -9.10 -17.69
C GLY A 159 8.24 -10.24 -16.92
N ILE A 160 8.85 -10.71 -15.83
CA ILE A 160 8.34 -11.82 -15.02
C ILE A 160 7.72 -11.26 -13.73
N PRO A 161 6.39 -11.39 -13.52
CA PRO A 161 5.76 -10.91 -12.30
C PRO A 161 6.37 -11.51 -11.04
N THR A 162 6.60 -10.67 -10.03
CA THR A 162 7.26 -11.10 -8.79
C THR A 162 6.28 -11.54 -7.72
N SER A 163 4.97 -11.35 -7.89
CA SER A 163 4.00 -11.58 -6.82
C SER A 163 2.65 -12.14 -7.30
N THR A 164 1.85 -12.58 -6.34
CA THR A 164 0.50 -13.10 -6.55
C THR A 164 -0.49 -12.29 -5.75
N LEU A 165 -1.78 -12.47 -5.99
CA LEU A 165 -2.83 -11.85 -5.20
C LEU A 165 -2.69 -12.22 -3.72
N LYS A 166 -2.55 -13.52 -3.39
CA LYS A 166 -2.48 -13.93 -1.99
C LYS A 166 -1.22 -13.44 -1.30
N SER A 167 -0.07 -13.52 -1.95
CA SER A 167 1.18 -13.03 -1.37
C SER A 167 1.13 -11.51 -1.14
N ASN A 168 0.58 -10.75 -2.10
CA ASN A 168 0.38 -9.32 -1.95
C ASN A 168 -0.57 -8.96 -0.79
N VAL A 169 -1.69 -9.67 -0.63
CA VAL A 169 -2.62 -9.41 0.48
C VAL A 169 -1.93 -9.63 1.82
N TRP A 170 -1.24 -10.76 2.01
CA TRP A 170 -0.56 -11.05 3.27
C TRP A 170 0.60 -10.09 3.57
N TYR A 171 1.43 -9.79 2.56
CA TYR A 171 2.54 -8.85 2.72
C TYR A 171 2.07 -7.46 3.13
N HIS A 172 1.06 -6.92 2.44
CA HIS A 172 0.57 -5.58 2.76
C HIS A 172 -0.24 -5.56 4.07
N LYS A 173 -0.91 -6.66 4.43
CA LYS A 173 -1.54 -6.81 5.75
C LYS A 173 -0.49 -6.76 6.86
N GLY A 174 0.60 -7.52 6.72
CA GLY A 174 1.73 -7.50 7.64
C GLY A 174 2.35 -6.10 7.74
N LEU A 175 2.53 -5.43 6.60
CA LEU A 175 3.07 -4.07 6.55
C LEU A 175 2.15 -3.06 7.26
N ALA A 176 0.83 -3.15 7.06
CA ALA A 176 -0.11 -2.27 7.74
C ALA A 176 -0.08 -2.44 9.26
N TYR A 177 0.04 -3.68 9.75
CA TYR A 177 0.23 -3.96 11.18
C TYR A 177 1.58 -3.45 11.69
N TYR A 178 2.64 -3.66 10.93
CA TYR A 178 3.98 -3.19 11.26
C TYR A 178 4.03 -1.67 11.41
N LEU A 179 3.47 -0.93 10.45
CA LEU A 179 3.42 0.54 10.46
C LEU A 179 2.54 1.09 11.59
N LYS A 180 1.55 0.32 12.04
CA LYS A 180 0.74 0.64 13.23
C LYS A 180 1.49 0.36 14.55
N GLY A 181 2.61 -0.37 14.50
CA GLY A 181 3.38 -0.81 15.67
C GLY A 181 2.84 -2.08 16.32
N ASP A 182 1.95 -2.81 15.64
CA ASP A 182 1.43 -4.10 16.10
C ASP A 182 2.27 -5.24 15.49
N PHE A 183 3.42 -5.47 16.09
CA PHE A 183 4.43 -6.37 15.53
C PHE A 183 4.04 -7.84 15.64
N GLU A 184 3.25 -8.22 16.66
CA GLU A 184 2.72 -9.57 16.82
C GLU A 184 1.81 -9.95 15.64
N ARG A 185 0.83 -9.10 15.30
CA ARG A 185 -0.04 -9.38 14.15
C ARG A 185 0.66 -9.21 12.80
N ALA A 186 1.70 -8.36 12.74
CA ALA A 186 2.56 -8.31 11.56
C ALA A 186 3.29 -9.64 11.34
N VAL A 187 3.88 -10.21 12.39
CA VAL A 187 4.51 -11.54 12.40
C VAL A 187 3.54 -12.62 11.90
N GLU A 188 2.32 -12.66 12.41
CA GLU A 188 1.30 -13.62 11.96
C GLU A 188 0.99 -13.48 10.46
N ALA A 189 0.79 -12.27 9.96
CA ALA A 189 0.49 -12.05 8.55
C ALA A 189 1.67 -12.45 7.63
N TYR A 190 2.91 -12.14 8.02
CA TYR A 190 4.08 -12.56 7.26
C TYR A 190 4.32 -14.08 7.32
N GLN A 191 4.02 -14.75 8.43
CA GLN A 191 4.05 -16.20 8.49
C GLN A 191 3.07 -16.83 7.49
N ASN A 192 1.84 -16.32 7.43
CA ASN A 192 0.86 -16.77 6.43
C ASN A 192 1.34 -16.53 4.99
N ALA A 193 2.08 -15.45 4.72
CA ALA A 193 2.70 -15.22 3.40
C ALA A 193 3.77 -16.27 3.09
N LEU A 194 4.62 -16.62 4.07
CA LEU A 194 5.72 -17.58 3.93
C LEU A 194 5.26 -19.04 3.84
N GLU A 195 3.99 -19.33 4.12
CA GLU A 195 3.36 -20.64 3.85
C GLU A 195 2.96 -20.82 2.38
N LEU A 196 3.00 -19.75 1.58
CA LEU A 196 2.74 -19.80 0.13
C LEU A 196 3.99 -20.19 -0.66
N GLU A 197 3.79 -20.66 -1.89
CA GLU A 197 4.87 -20.76 -2.87
C GLU A 197 5.19 -19.35 -3.41
N LEU A 198 6.24 -18.74 -2.87
CA LEU A 198 6.68 -17.40 -3.24
C LEU A 198 7.78 -17.45 -4.31
N THR A 199 7.86 -16.39 -5.13
CA THR A 199 9.09 -16.07 -5.86
C THR A 199 10.18 -15.67 -4.87
N GLU A 200 11.46 -15.76 -5.25
CA GLU A 200 12.53 -15.30 -4.37
C GLU A 200 12.44 -13.79 -4.08
N ASP A 201 12.09 -12.95 -5.06
CA ASP A 201 11.83 -11.52 -4.84
C ASP A 201 10.80 -11.27 -3.73
N MET A 202 9.66 -11.94 -3.80
CA MET A 202 8.59 -11.78 -2.81
C MET A 202 8.97 -12.37 -1.45
N ARG A 203 9.69 -13.50 -1.45
CA ARG A 203 10.19 -14.14 -0.23
C ARG A 203 11.18 -13.23 0.49
N ILE A 204 12.15 -12.65 -0.22
CA ILE A 204 13.14 -11.72 0.33
C ILE A 204 12.49 -10.47 0.90
N ALA A 205 11.57 -9.84 0.15
CA ALA A 205 10.82 -8.68 0.65
C ALA A 205 10.02 -9.02 1.92
N THR A 206 9.38 -10.18 1.96
CA THR A 206 8.60 -10.66 3.12
C THR A 206 9.50 -10.94 4.33
N LEU A 207 10.61 -11.65 4.13
CA LEU A 207 11.57 -11.99 5.18
C LEU A 207 12.20 -10.75 5.81
N TYR A 208 12.47 -9.70 5.02
CA TYR A 208 12.98 -8.44 5.52
C TYR A 208 12.07 -7.82 6.60
N TRP A 209 10.78 -7.65 6.30
CA TRP A 209 9.84 -7.09 7.28
C TRP A 209 9.56 -8.06 8.44
N TYR A 210 9.45 -9.35 8.13
CA TYR A 210 9.23 -10.40 9.12
C TYR A 210 10.36 -10.46 10.16
N TYR A 211 11.62 -10.42 9.71
CA TYR A 211 12.78 -10.37 10.58
C TYR A 211 12.70 -9.20 11.55
N MET A 212 12.46 -7.99 11.03
CA MET A 212 12.36 -6.81 11.87
C MET A 212 11.20 -6.94 12.86
N ALA A 213 10.03 -7.41 12.43
CA ALA A 213 8.88 -7.61 13.33
C ALA A 213 9.19 -8.59 14.47
N LEU A 214 9.87 -9.71 14.18
CA LEU A 214 10.33 -10.68 15.18
C LEU A 214 11.30 -10.06 16.19
N ARG A 215 12.30 -9.30 15.71
CA ARG A 215 13.25 -8.58 16.58
C ARG A 215 12.52 -7.60 17.49
N ARG A 216 11.47 -6.94 17.00
CA ARG A 216 10.68 -5.96 17.78
C ARG A 216 9.87 -6.57 18.91
N ILE A 217 9.51 -7.84 18.81
CA ILE A 217 8.82 -8.59 19.88
C ILE A 217 9.77 -9.49 20.69
N GLY A 218 11.09 -9.30 20.55
CA GLY A 218 12.11 -10.03 21.31
C GLY A 218 12.30 -11.50 20.90
N LYS A 219 11.81 -11.90 19.72
CA LYS A 219 11.98 -13.26 19.18
C LYS A 219 13.25 -13.35 18.33
N ASP A 220 14.40 -13.05 18.93
CA ASP A 220 15.68 -12.93 18.23
C ASP A 220 16.14 -14.25 17.58
N ASP A 221 15.97 -15.38 18.26
CA ASP A 221 16.31 -16.70 17.72
C ASP A 221 15.46 -17.06 16.50
N ASP A 222 14.16 -16.72 16.53
CA ASP A 222 13.25 -16.96 15.41
C ASP A 222 13.64 -16.06 14.22
N ALA A 223 14.01 -14.80 14.50
CA ALA A 223 14.46 -13.86 13.48
C ALA A 223 15.74 -14.37 12.79
N GLY A 224 16.72 -14.85 13.56
CA GLY A 224 17.94 -15.44 13.02
C GLY A 224 17.66 -16.68 12.16
N ARG A 225 16.75 -17.57 12.59
CA ARG A 225 16.36 -18.74 11.79
C ARG A 225 15.66 -18.37 10.49
N ALA A 226 14.81 -17.33 10.50
CA ALA A 226 14.05 -16.92 9.33
C ALA A 226 14.93 -16.51 8.13
N ILE A 227 16.13 -15.99 8.40
CA ILE A 227 17.06 -15.52 7.36
C ILE A 227 18.31 -16.41 7.23
N ALA A 228 18.33 -17.58 7.87
CA ALA A 228 19.53 -18.41 7.99
C ALA A 228 20.09 -18.88 6.63
N ASP A 229 19.22 -19.16 5.67
CA ASP A 229 19.55 -19.68 4.34
C ASP A 229 19.81 -18.59 3.28
N ILE A 230 19.63 -17.30 3.62
CA ILE A 230 19.86 -16.20 2.68
C ILE A 230 21.34 -16.00 2.40
N THR A 231 21.75 -15.97 1.12
CA THR A 231 23.16 -15.84 0.71
C THR A 231 23.33 -14.70 -0.30
N PRO A 232 24.55 -14.13 -0.44
CA PRO A 232 24.80 -13.04 -1.38
C PRO A 232 24.76 -13.45 -2.86
N GLU A 233 24.76 -14.75 -3.17
CA GLU A 233 24.69 -15.28 -4.54
C GLU A 233 23.25 -15.42 -5.07
N MET A 234 22.24 -15.07 -4.27
CA MET A 234 20.84 -15.09 -4.71
C MET A 234 20.62 -14.04 -5.79
N GLU A 235 20.06 -14.46 -6.92
CA GLU A 235 19.69 -13.58 -8.04
C GLU A 235 18.21 -13.20 -7.95
N LEU A 236 17.94 -11.90 -7.97
CA LEU A 236 16.61 -11.31 -7.88
C LEU A 236 16.32 -10.45 -9.12
N PHE A 237 15.05 -10.17 -9.39
CA PHE A 237 14.65 -9.28 -10.50
C PHE A 237 14.63 -7.80 -10.11
N GLU A 238 14.24 -7.46 -8.87
CA GLU A 238 14.09 -6.06 -8.44
C GLU A 238 14.45 -5.80 -6.97
N ASN A 239 14.39 -6.79 -6.09
CA ASN A 239 14.42 -6.61 -4.63
C ASN A 239 15.83 -6.65 -3.98
N ASP A 240 16.88 -6.26 -4.71
CA ASP A 240 18.29 -6.31 -4.26
C ASP A 240 18.57 -5.51 -2.98
N THR A 241 17.83 -4.40 -2.77
CA THR A 241 17.96 -3.59 -1.56
C THR A 241 17.55 -4.39 -0.32
N TYR A 242 16.47 -5.17 -0.39
CA TYR A 242 16.04 -6.01 0.72
C TYR A 242 17.03 -7.15 0.99
N LEU A 243 17.57 -7.79 -0.05
CA LEU A 243 18.62 -8.80 0.10
C LEU A 243 19.85 -8.22 0.81
N SER A 244 20.33 -7.05 0.36
CA SER A 244 21.46 -6.35 0.98
C SER A 244 21.21 -6.04 2.46
N LEU A 245 20.01 -5.58 2.82
CA LEU A 245 19.64 -5.32 4.21
C LEU A 245 19.59 -6.59 5.06
N ILE A 246 19.07 -7.69 4.52
CA ILE A 246 19.12 -8.98 5.22
C ILE A 246 20.58 -9.41 5.44
N LEU A 247 21.46 -9.22 4.46
CA LEU A 247 22.88 -9.54 4.59
C LEU A 247 23.61 -8.64 5.62
N VAL A 248 23.17 -7.39 5.81
CA VAL A 248 23.58 -6.56 6.96
C VAL A 248 23.09 -7.16 8.27
N PHE A 249 21.84 -7.59 8.35
CA PHE A 249 21.27 -8.20 9.56
C PHE A 249 22.01 -9.49 9.95
N LYS A 250 22.54 -10.22 8.96
CA LYS A 250 23.41 -11.40 9.15
C LYS A 250 24.86 -11.06 9.50
N GLY A 251 25.26 -9.80 9.42
CA GLY A 251 26.65 -9.38 9.60
C GLY A 251 27.58 -9.76 8.44
N VAL A 252 27.01 -10.07 7.26
CA VAL A 252 27.77 -10.38 6.04
C VAL A 252 28.17 -9.10 5.31
N PHE A 253 27.24 -8.15 5.21
CA PHE A 253 27.50 -6.83 4.62
C PHE A 253 27.73 -5.76 5.67
N ASP A 254 28.59 -4.81 5.33
CA ASP A 254 28.87 -3.64 6.16
C ASP A 254 27.81 -2.55 5.92
N PRO A 255 27.03 -2.18 6.95
CA PRO A 255 25.99 -1.16 6.82
C PRO A 255 26.53 0.23 6.48
N GLU A 256 27.72 0.60 6.96
CA GLU A 256 28.27 1.94 6.68
C GLU A 256 28.68 2.05 5.21
N ARG A 257 29.30 0.99 4.67
CA ARG A 257 29.65 0.92 3.25
C ARG A 257 28.42 0.97 2.34
N LEU A 258 27.33 0.31 2.72
CA LEU A 258 26.08 0.37 1.94
C LEU A 258 25.49 1.78 1.92
N LEU A 259 25.56 2.51 3.04
CA LEU A 259 25.09 3.88 3.10
C LEU A 259 25.95 4.82 2.25
N GLU A 260 27.28 4.67 2.26
CA GLU A 260 28.22 5.50 1.50
C GLU A 260 28.14 5.28 -0.02
N THR A 261 27.89 4.04 -0.44
CA THR A 261 27.90 3.66 -1.87
C THR A 261 26.55 3.82 -2.56
N ALA A 262 25.48 3.97 -1.80
CA ALA A 262 24.19 4.29 -2.36
C ALA A 262 24.21 5.75 -2.83
N GLU A 263 24.25 5.95 -4.15
CA GLU A 263 24.30 7.27 -4.81
C GLU A 263 23.26 8.25 -4.27
N ASP A 264 22.17 7.73 -3.69
CA ASP A 264 21.11 8.52 -3.10
C ASP A 264 20.41 7.76 -1.93
N ALA A 265 21.21 7.27 -0.96
CA ALA A 265 20.71 6.45 0.16
C ALA A 265 19.53 7.08 0.94
N LEU A 266 19.46 8.41 0.96
CA LEU A 266 18.40 9.21 1.60
C LEU A 266 17.11 9.30 0.76
N THR A 267 17.18 9.12 -0.57
CA THR A 267 15.99 8.99 -1.43
C THR A 267 15.54 7.53 -1.57
N ASN A 268 16.46 6.56 -1.42
CA ASN A 268 16.12 5.16 -1.22
C ASN A 268 15.63 4.91 0.22
N ALA A 269 14.39 5.32 0.47
CA ALA A 269 13.75 5.22 1.77
C ALA A 269 13.77 3.79 2.35
N THR A 270 13.77 2.75 1.52
CA THR A 270 13.86 1.35 1.94
C THR A 270 15.23 1.05 2.57
N LEU A 271 16.32 1.41 1.88
CA LEU A 271 17.68 1.24 2.39
C LEU A 271 17.88 2.01 3.70
N GLY A 272 17.55 3.31 3.69
CA GLY A 272 17.67 4.14 4.88
C GLY A 272 16.87 3.58 6.06
N TYR A 273 15.63 3.17 5.84
CA TYR A 273 14.79 2.66 6.93
C TYR A 273 15.39 1.39 7.54
N GLY A 274 15.84 0.46 6.70
CA GLY A 274 16.43 -0.80 7.15
C GLY A 274 17.74 -0.62 7.91
N LEU A 275 18.61 0.29 7.47
CA LEU A 275 19.84 0.64 8.19
C LEU A 275 19.53 1.33 9.52
N GLY A 276 18.57 2.26 9.54
CA GLY A 276 18.08 2.86 10.78
C GLY A 276 17.53 1.80 11.74
N ASN A 277 16.75 0.84 11.24
CA ASN A 277 16.25 -0.28 12.04
C ASN A 277 17.40 -1.15 12.60
N TRP A 278 18.41 -1.44 11.78
CA TRP A 278 19.61 -2.15 12.24
C TRP A 278 20.33 -1.41 13.37
N HIS A 279 20.50 -0.08 13.28
CA HIS A 279 21.06 0.69 14.39
C HIS A 279 20.16 0.61 15.64
N TYR A 280 18.85 0.72 15.46
CA TYR A 280 17.86 0.70 16.54
C TYR A 280 17.91 -0.62 17.34
N ILE A 281 17.81 -1.76 16.66
CA ILE A 281 17.79 -3.09 17.28
C ILE A 281 19.16 -3.51 17.86
N ASN A 282 20.23 -2.78 17.52
CA ASN A 282 21.57 -2.94 18.09
C ASN A 282 21.92 -1.86 19.13
N GLY A 283 20.92 -1.16 19.67
CA GLY A 283 21.10 -0.22 20.79
C GLY A 283 21.68 1.15 20.41
N ARG A 284 21.86 1.46 19.13
CA ARG A 284 22.31 2.78 18.64
C ARG A 284 21.13 3.63 18.21
N GLN A 285 20.23 3.91 19.16
CA GLN A 285 18.95 4.56 18.87
C GLN A 285 19.12 5.98 18.33
N ASP A 286 20.07 6.75 18.85
CA ASP A 286 20.32 8.12 18.36
C ASP A 286 20.64 8.12 16.86
N ARG A 287 21.55 7.23 16.43
CA ARG A 287 21.91 7.06 15.02
C ARG A 287 20.72 6.60 14.18
N ALA A 288 19.88 5.69 14.70
CA ALA A 288 18.67 5.26 14.01
C ALA A 288 17.71 6.43 13.75
N TYR A 289 17.50 7.28 14.76
CA TYR A 289 16.62 8.45 14.65
C TYR A 289 17.18 9.54 13.74
N GLU A 290 18.50 9.73 13.68
CA GLU A 290 19.13 10.60 12.69
C GLU A 290 18.81 10.12 11.27
N ILE A 291 19.05 8.84 10.96
CA ILE A 291 18.79 8.27 9.64
C ILE A 291 17.31 8.39 9.26
N TRP A 292 16.39 8.09 10.19
CA TRP A 292 14.97 8.22 9.93
C TRP A 292 14.53 9.67 9.74
N GLN A 293 15.16 10.63 10.42
CA GLN A 293 14.94 12.05 10.19
C GLN A 293 15.41 12.44 8.77
N ASP A 294 16.58 11.99 8.33
CA ASP A 294 17.09 12.29 7.00
C ASP A 294 16.17 11.74 5.89
N ILE A 295 15.59 10.54 6.08
CA ILE A 295 14.58 9.97 5.17
C ILE A 295 13.30 10.83 5.17
N TYR A 296 12.85 11.27 6.34
CA TYR A 296 11.65 12.11 6.44
C TYR A 296 11.86 13.44 5.70
N ASP A 297 13.05 14.02 5.84
CA ASP A 297 13.42 15.29 5.22
C ASP A 297 13.64 15.17 3.70
N SER A 298 13.92 13.98 3.17
CA SER A 298 14.07 13.74 1.72
C SER A 298 12.75 13.86 0.94
N GLY A 299 11.60 13.76 1.63
CA GLY A 299 10.29 14.05 1.05
C GLY A 299 9.72 12.96 0.13
N ASN A 300 10.35 11.79 -0.01
CA ASN A 300 9.82 10.64 -0.74
C ASN A 300 8.72 9.91 0.04
N TRP A 301 7.69 10.66 0.42
CA TRP A 301 6.67 10.24 1.38
C TRP A 301 5.79 9.05 0.99
N PRO A 302 5.58 8.69 -0.30
CA PRO A 302 4.80 7.51 -0.64
C PRO A 302 5.52 6.18 -0.39
N ALA A 303 6.86 6.17 -0.32
CA ALA A 303 7.66 4.96 -0.20
C ALA A 303 7.50 4.30 1.18
N PHE A 304 7.37 2.96 1.25
CA PHE A 304 7.13 2.26 2.52
C PHE A 304 8.18 2.51 3.59
N GLY A 305 9.46 2.57 3.20
CA GLY A 305 10.54 2.92 4.13
C GLY A 305 10.39 4.31 4.73
N PHE A 306 9.85 5.28 3.98
CA PHE A 306 9.53 6.60 4.50
C PHE A 306 8.40 6.53 5.50
N ILE A 307 7.30 5.84 5.18
CA ILE A 307 6.15 5.70 6.08
C ILE A 307 6.60 5.04 7.40
N ALA A 308 7.49 4.06 7.32
CA ALA A 308 8.03 3.38 8.48
C ALA A 308 8.97 4.28 9.31
N ALA A 309 9.85 5.06 8.68
CA ALA A 309 10.68 6.06 9.36
C ALA A 309 9.82 7.11 10.07
N GLU A 310 8.79 7.63 9.38
CA GLU A 310 7.79 8.55 9.92
C GLU A 310 7.06 7.96 11.14
N ALA A 311 6.67 6.69 11.09
CA ALA A 311 6.02 6.00 12.21
C ALA A 311 6.94 5.88 13.44
N GLU A 312 8.25 5.62 13.24
CA GLU A 312 9.21 5.59 14.34
C GLU A 312 9.44 6.97 14.95
N LEU A 313 9.55 8.01 14.12
CA LEU A 313 9.69 9.40 14.58
C LEU A 313 8.48 9.83 15.41
N ALA A 314 7.26 9.54 14.92
CA ALA A 314 6.02 9.84 15.65
C ALA A 314 5.90 9.04 16.96
N GLY A 315 6.51 7.85 17.02
CA GLY A 315 6.54 6.99 18.19
C GLY A 315 7.58 7.39 19.25
N LYS A 316 8.61 8.18 18.91
CA LYS A 316 9.73 8.54 19.79
C LYS A 316 9.29 9.14 21.13
N GLY A 317 8.23 9.96 21.12
CA GLY A 317 7.70 10.61 22.33
C GLY A 317 6.73 9.77 23.17
N ARG A 318 6.43 8.53 22.76
CA ARG A 318 5.46 7.64 23.43
C ARG A 318 6.09 6.44 24.14
N ARG A 319 7.42 6.26 24.04
CA ARG A 319 8.16 5.10 24.56
C ARG A 319 8.95 5.44 25.82
#